data_AF-J9E938-F1
#
_entry.id   AF-J9E938-F1
#
_cell.length_a   1.000
_cell.length_b   1.000
_cell.length_c   1.000
_cell.angle_alpha   90.00
_cell.angle_beta   90.00
_cell.angle_gamma   90.00
#
_symmetry.space_group_name_H-M   'P 1'
#
loop_
_entity.id
_entity.type
_entity.pdbx_description
1 polymer ?
#
loop_
_entity_poly.entity_id
_entity_poly.type
_entity_poly.pdbx_seq_one_letter_code
_entity_poly.pdbx_strand_id
1 'polypeptide(L)'
;MESKTDITFDDEEEGELVNWKVTDGAYVSADAVVLIYDSKSGEKKSLKASVSGVVSIDTTIKKGNKLKKGMTVASLRACSHAIVIKDMCASCGKDLRGKPGTSGDLTEASTANVSMIHHVPELIVSDELARKIGSRDRELLLKARKLVLLVDLDQTLIHTTNHTFKLEKDTDVLHYKLKGTDFYTKIRPHAREFLRRMAGLYEMHIISYGERQYAHRIAEFLDPEKIYFGHRILSRDELFCAMYKTRNMQALFPCGDHMIVMIDDRPDVWQYSDALIQ
;
A
#
# COMPACT_ATOMS: atom_id res chain seq x y z
N MET A 1 -18.68 -11.43 19.40
CA MET A 1 -19.00 -12.64 18.63
C MET A 1 -19.41 -12.17 17.24
N GLU A 2 -18.53 -12.30 16.25
CA GLU A 2 -18.89 -11.96 14.86
C GLU A 2 -19.98 -12.93 14.40
N SER A 3 -21.11 -12.42 13.91
CA SER A 3 -22.17 -13.25 13.36
C SER A 3 -21.68 -13.88 12.05
N LYS A 4 -21.29 -15.14 12.14
CA LYS A 4 -20.92 -15.96 10.99
C LYS A 4 -22.19 -16.64 10.46
N THR A 5 -22.47 -16.48 9.18
CA THR A 5 -23.60 -17.12 8.49
C THR A 5 -23.06 -18.18 7.56
N ASP A 6 -23.33 -19.44 7.83
CA ASP A 6 -22.87 -20.54 6.97
C ASP A 6 -23.76 -20.65 5.72
N ILE A 7 -23.12 -20.93 4.59
CA ILE A 7 -23.79 -21.27 3.33
C ILE A 7 -23.75 -22.79 3.21
N THR A 8 -24.90 -23.42 3.44
CA THR A 8 -25.08 -24.87 3.33
C THR A 8 -25.66 -25.24 1.98
N PHE A 9 -25.25 -26.41 1.48
CA PHE A 9 -25.90 -27.04 0.35
C PHE A 9 -27.18 -27.74 0.84
N ASP A 10 -28.34 -27.24 0.43
CA ASP A 10 -29.64 -27.72 0.94
C ASP A 10 -30.47 -28.50 -0.08
N ASP A 11 -29.95 -28.75 -1.29
CA ASP A 11 -30.66 -29.55 -2.30
C ASP A 11 -30.80 -31.01 -1.84
N GLU A 12 -31.94 -31.63 -2.12
CA GLU A 12 -32.23 -33.01 -1.69
C GLU A 12 -31.36 -34.03 -2.42
N GLU A 13 -31.00 -33.71 -3.66
CA GLU A 13 -30.14 -34.53 -4.51
C GLU A 13 -28.67 -34.08 -4.39
N GLU A 14 -27.74 -35.03 -4.48
CA GLU A 14 -26.32 -34.68 -4.55
C GLU A 14 -26.02 -33.87 -5.83
N GLY A 15 -25.28 -32.78 -5.67
CA GLY A 15 -24.81 -31.96 -6.79
C GLY A 15 -23.31 -32.13 -7.04
N GLU A 16 -22.85 -31.87 -8.25
CA GLU A 16 -21.41 -31.80 -8.57
C GLU A 16 -20.99 -30.34 -8.77
N LEU A 17 -19.97 -29.88 -8.02
CA LEU A 17 -19.49 -28.51 -8.15
C LEU A 17 -18.87 -28.27 -9.53
N VAL A 18 -19.45 -27.36 -10.31
CA VAL A 18 -18.96 -27.00 -11.65
C VAL A 18 -17.98 -25.84 -11.57
N ASN A 19 -18.34 -24.77 -10.88
CA ASN A 19 -17.50 -23.58 -10.80
C ASN A 19 -17.85 -22.70 -9.59
N TRP A 20 -16.81 -22.14 -8.96
CA TRP A 20 -16.94 -21.03 -8.03
C TRP A 20 -17.18 -19.73 -8.81
N LYS A 21 -18.13 -18.92 -8.35
CA LYS A 21 -18.43 -17.60 -8.91
C LYS A 21 -17.86 -16.47 -8.07
N VAL A 22 -17.28 -16.81 -6.92
CA VAL A 22 -16.68 -15.88 -5.98
C VAL A 22 -15.27 -16.35 -5.64
N THR A 23 -14.42 -15.42 -5.21
CA THR A 23 -13.08 -15.71 -4.70
C THR A 23 -13.09 -15.64 -3.17
N ASP A 24 -12.28 -16.47 -2.52
CA ASP A 24 -12.11 -16.41 -1.07
C ASP A 24 -11.72 -15.00 -0.62
N GLY A 25 -12.38 -14.48 0.42
CA GLY A 25 -12.19 -13.14 0.94
C GLY A 25 -12.91 -12.02 0.17
N ALA A 26 -13.65 -12.31 -0.91
CA ALA A 26 -14.42 -11.30 -1.63
C ALA A 26 -15.68 -10.89 -0.86
N TYR A 27 -16.08 -9.62 -1.00
CA TYR A 27 -17.39 -9.17 -0.55
C TYR A 27 -18.45 -9.53 -1.59
N VAL A 28 -19.57 -10.08 -1.15
CA VAL A 28 -20.72 -10.43 -1.98
C VAL A 28 -21.99 -9.79 -1.42
N SER A 29 -22.89 -9.36 -2.29
CA SER A 29 -24.23 -8.91 -1.89
C SER A 29 -25.13 -10.10 -1.59
N ALA A 30 -26.21 -9.86 -0.86
CA ALA A 30 -27.32 -10.80 -0.80
C ALA A 30 -27.78 -11.19 -2.21
N ASP A 31 -28.20 -12.43 -2.39
CA ASP A 31 -28.60 -13.06 -3.65
C ASP A 31 -27.51 -13.23 -4.71
N ALA A 32 -26.25 -12.84 -4.42
CA ALA A 32 -25.13 -13.10 -5.31
C ALA A 32 -24.88 -14.61 -5.46
N VAL A 33 -24.61 -15.05 -6.69
CA VAL A 33 -24.27 -16.46 -6.95
C VAL A 33 -22.87 -16.75 -6.42
N VAL A 34 -22.77 -17.69 -5.49
CA VAL A 34 -21.52 -18.13 -4.85
C VAL A 34 -20.86 -19.23 -5.66
N LEU A 35 -21.65 -20.22 -6.10
CA LEU A 35 -21.17 -21.33 -6.93
C LEU A 35 -22.27 -21.85 -7.86
N ILE A 36 -21.84 -22.59 -8.89
CA ILE A 36 -22.70 -23.34 -9.81
C ILE A 36 -22.41 -24.83 -9.66
N TYR A 37 -23.45 -25.64 -9.59
CA TYR A 37 -23.37 -27.09 -9.51
C TYR A 37 -24.32 -27.76 -10.53
N ASP A 38 -23.97 -28.96 -10.97
CA ASP A 38 -24.84 -29.82 -11.78
C ASP A 38 -25.63 -30.74 -10.83
N SER A 39 -26.96 -30.79 -10.96
CA SER A 39 -27.80 -31.76 -10.26
C SER A 39 -27.65 -33.16 -10.84
N LYS A 40 -28.14 -34.20 -10.14
CA LYS A 40 -28.22 -35.57 -10.68
C LYS A 40 -29.06 -35.66 -11.96
N SER A 41 -30.01 -34.75 -12.16
CA SER A 41 -30.80 -34.63 -13.40
C SER A 41 -30.04 -33.98 -14.57
N GLY A 42 -28.78 -33.53 -14.37
CA GLY A 42 -27.98 -32.84 -15.39
C GLY A 42 -28.33 -31.36 -15.58
N GLU A 43 -29.12 -30.79 -14.67
CA GLU A 43 -29.50 -29.37 -14.69
C GLU A 43 -28.49 -28.52 -13.92
N LYS A 44 -28.11 -27.38 -14.48
CA LYS A 44 -27.22 -26.41 -13.82
C LYS A 44 -27.99 -25.56 -12.84
N LYS A 45 -27.71 -25.73 -11.55
CA LYS A 45 -28.26 -24.91 -10.47
C LYS A 45 -27.17 -24.02 -9.86
N SER A 46 -27.62 -22.96 -9.18
CA SER A 46 -26.74 -21.99 -8.53
C SER A 46 -27.03 -21.90 -7.04
N LEU A 47 -26.00 -21.88 -6.22
CA LEU A 47 -26.13 -21.57 -4.79
C LEU A 47 -25.85 -20.08 -4.58
N LYS A 48 -26.71 -19.40 -3.83
CA LYS A 48 -26.67 -17.95 -3.63
C LYS A 48 -26.37 -17.58 -2.18
N ALA A 49 -25.79 -16.41 -1.97
CA ALA A 49 -25.56 -15.84 -0.65
C ALA A 49 -26.89 -15.38 -0.02
N SER A 50 -27.17 -15.81 1.21
CA SER A 50 -28.38 -15.43 1.95
C SER A 50 -28.33 -14.00 2.51
N VAL A 51 -27.13 -13.49 2.78
CA VAL A 51 -26.88 -12.14 3.28
C VAL A 51 -25.67 -11.55 2.59
N SER A 52 -25.51 -10.22 2.67
CA SER A 52 -24.29 -9.57 2.19
C SER A 52 -23.15 -9.80 3.19
N GLY A 53 -21.94 -10.05 2.71
CA GLY A 53 -20.79 -10.30 3.58
C GLY A 53 -19.53 -10.68 2.83
N VAL A 54 -18.45 -10.83 3.58
CA VAL A 54 -17.18 -11.36 3.08
C VAL A 54 -17.25 -12.89 3.08
N VAL A 55 -17.08 -13.50 1.91
CA VAL A 55 -17.14 -14.96 1.74
C VAL A 55 -15.82 -15.60 2.17
N SER A 56 -15.90 -16.68 2.94
CA SER A 56 -14.80 -17.60 3.18
C SER A 56 -15.19 -18.96 2.64
N ILE A 57 -14.47 -19.40 1.61
CA ILE A 57 -14.74 -20.64 0.88
C ILE A 57 -14.01 -21.79 1.60
N ASP A 58 -14.66 -22.95 1.69
CA ASP A 58 -13.95 -24.17 2.10
C ASP A 58 -13.02 -24.63 0.97
N THR A 59 -11.72 -24.39 1.13
CA THR A 59 -10.68 -24.74 0.16
C THR A 59 -10.51 -26.25 -0.09
N THR A 60 -11.11 -27.10 0.75
CA THR A 60 -11.14 -28.55 0.51
C THR A 60 -12.07 -28.92 -0.65
N ILE A 61 -13.03 -28.05 -1.00
CA ILE A 61 -14.02 -28.27 -2.05
C ILE A 61 -13.52 -27.69 -3.38
N LYS A 62 -13.09 -28.59 -4.26
CA LYS A 62 -12.62 -28.29 -5.61
C LYS A 62 -13.68 -28.63 -6.65
N LYS A 63 -13.49 -28.11 -7.86
CA LYS A 63 -14.29 -28.45 -9.03
C LYS A 63 -14.37 -29.98 -9.20
N GLY A 64 -15.58 -30.50 -9.42
CA GLY A 64 -15.88 -31.93 -9.54
C GLY A 64 -16.18 -32.63 -8.21
N ASN A 65 -16.08 -31.95 -7.07
CA ASN A 65 -16.50 -32.55 -5.80
C ASN A 65 -18.02 -32.65 -5.70
N LYS A 66 -18.49 -33.75 -5.09
CA LYS A 66 -19.91 -33.98 -4.80
C LYS A 66 -20.32 -33.23 -3.54
N LEU A 67 -21.36 -32.42 -3.67
CA LEU A 67 -22.02 -31.68 -2.60
C LEU A 67 -23.20 -32.52 -2.06
N LYS A 68 -23.33 -32.60 -0.74
CA LYS A 68 -24.38 -33.35 -0.05
C LYS A 68 -25.24 -32.41 0.79
N LYS A 69 -26.51 -32.76 0.99
CA LYS A 69 -27.44 -32.00 1.85
C LYS A 69 -26.82 -31.77 3.23
N GLY A 70 -26.85 -30.51 3.70
CA GLY A 70 -26.28 -30.09 4.98
C GLY A 70 -24.77 -29.84 4.98
N MET A 71 -24.09 -29.99 3.83
CA MET A 71 -22.66 -29.68 3.71
C MET A 71 -22.46 -28.16 3.66
N THR A 72 -21.70 -27.60 4.61
CA THR A 72 -21.26 -26.21 4.56
C THR A 72 -20.21 -26.05 3.46
N VAL A 73 -20.49 -25.21 2.46
CA VAL A 73 -19.57 -24.98 1.33
C VAL A 73 -18.78 -23.68 1.47
N ALA A 74 -19.36 -22.70 2.15
CA ALA A 74 -18.74 -21.42 2.42
C ALA A 74 -19.36 -20.82 3.68
N SER A 75 -18.79 -19.73 4.16
CA SER A 75 -19.36 -18.93 5.24
C SER A 75 -19.24 -17.45 4.94
N LEU A 76 -20.17 -16.67 5.45
CA LEU A 76 -20.22 -15.22 5.32
C LEU A 76 -19.96 -14.60 6.69
N ARG A 77 -19.15 -13.55 6.69
CA ARG A 77 -18.94 -12.69 7.86
C ARG A 77 -19.14 -11.22 7.49
N ALA A 78 -19.36 -10.38 8.50
CA ALA A 78 -19.38 -8.94 8.29
C ALA A 78 -18.04 -8.44 7.72
N CYS A 79 -18.08 -7.33 6.99
CA CYS A 79 -16.86 -6.69 6.50
C CYS A 79 -16.12 -6.05 7.68
N SER A 80 -14.83 -6.35 7.84
CA SER A 80 -13.96 -5.72 8.85
C SER A 80 -13.38 -4.37 8.40
N HIS A 81 -13.76 -3.92 7.20
CA HIS A 81 -13.28 -2.68 6.57
C HIS A 81 -11.76 -2.56 6.58
N ALA A 82 -11.07 -3.64 6.17
CA ALA A 82 -9.62 -3.77 6.22
C ALA A 82 -8.86 -2.93 5.17
N ILE A 83 -9.57 -2.33 4.20
CA ILE A 83 -9.01 -1.41 3.20
C ILE A 83 -9.94 -0.22 3.11
N VAL A 84 -9.44 0.97 3.47
CA VAL A 84 -10.21 2.21 3.52
C VAL A 84 -9.52 3.28 2.69
N ILE A 85 -10.29 4.01 1.89
CA ILE A 85 -9.83 5.21 1.18
C ILE A 85 -10.81 6.35 1.43
N LYS A 86 -10.35 7.46 2.01
CA LYS A 86 -11.20 8.63 2.34
C LYS A 86 -12.52 8.25 3.03
N ASP A 87 -12.41 7.45 4.10
CA ASP A 87 -13.53 6.95 4.90
C ASP A 87 -14.50 5.99 4.18
N MET A 88 -14.16 5.53 2.97
CA MET A 88 -14.93 4.53 2.23
C MET A 88 -14.18 3.20 2.20
N CYS A 89 -14.87 2.11 2.52
CA CYS A 89 -14.30 0.77 2.41
C CYS A 89 -14.16 0.35 0.95
N ALA A 90 -12.94 0.03 0.52
CA ALA A 90 -12.67 -0.45 -0.83
C ALA A 90 -13.15 -1.89 -1.08
N SER A 91 -13.42 -2.65 -0.01
CA SER A 91 -13.88 -4.05 -0.12
C SER A 91 -15.40 -4.17 -0.27
N CYS A 92 -16.18 -3.41 0.51
CA CYS A 92 -17.64 -3.49 0.49
C CYS A 92 -18.33 -2.24 -0.08
N GLY A 93 -17.58 -1.17 -0.37
CA GLY A 93 -18.12 0.09 -0.89
C GLY A 93 -18.86 0.95 0.13
N LYS A 94 -18.88 0.56 1.41
CA LYS A 94 -19.59 1.29 2.46
C LYS A 94 -18.85 2.56 2.86
N ASP A 95 -19.61 3.63 3.04
CA ASP A 95 -19.16 4.88 3.65
C ASP A 95 -19.18 4.72 5.18
N LEU A 96 -18.05 4.96 5.83
CA LEU A 96 -17.84 4.72 7.26
C LEU A 96 -18.08 5.99 8.11
N ARG A 97 -18.42 7.13 7.50
CA ARG A 97 -18.62 8.40 8.22
C ARG A 97 -19.86 8.35 9.12
N GLY A 98 -19.70 8.78 10.37
CA GLY A 98 -20.71 8.88 11.43
C GLY A 98 -21.87 9.82 11.11
N LYS A 99 -21.54 11.09 10.84
CA LYS A 99 -22.47 12.15 10.42
C LYS A 99 -21.87 12.92 9.26
N PRO A 100 -22.68 13.48 8.34
CA PRO A 100 -22.18 14.34 7.28
C PRO A 100 -21.42 15.54 7.88
N GLY A 101 -20.14 15.72 7.52
CA GLY A 101 -19.36 16.91 7.86
C GLY A 101 -18.55 16.86 9.15
N THR A 102 -18.50 15.73 9.88
CA THR A 102 -17.59 15.55 11.03
C THR A 102 -16.52 14.51 10.69
N SER A 103 -15.28 14.96 10.49
CA SER A 103 -14.13 14.10 10.23
C SER A 103 -13.74 13.34 11.51
N GLY A 104 -13.52 12.02 11.42
CA GLY A 104 -13.02 11.18 12.51
C GLY A 104 -14.08 10.51 13.40
N ASP A 105 -15.37 10.79 13.21
CA ASP A 105 -16.46 10.05 13.85
C ASP A 105 -16.92 8.93 12.91
N LEU A 106 -16.68 7.67 13.27
CA LEU A 106 -16.99 6.51 12.43
C LEU A 106 -18.32 5.86 12.87
N THR A 107 -19.21 5.55 11.92
CA THR A 107 -20.43 4.77 12.21
C THR A 107 -20.12 3.32 12.58
N GLU A 108 -19.04 2.77 12.02
CA GLU A 108 -18.63 1.38 12.23
C GLU A 108 -17.13 1.29 12.49
N ALA A 109 -16.75 0.33 13.34
CA ALA A 109 -15.36 0.05 13.61
C ALA A 109 -14.66 -0.40 12.31
N SER A 110 -13.55 0.27 11.98
CA SER A 110 -12.63 -0.14 10.92
C SER A 110 -11.36 -0.71 11.52
N THR A 111 -10.85 -1.76 10.89
CA THR A 111 -9.55 -2.33 11.24
C THR A 111 -8.39 -1.65 10.51
N ALA A 112 -8.64 -0.72 9.59
CA ALA A 112 -7.63 -0.03 8.81
C ALA A 112 -6.96 1.10 9.62
N ASN A 113 -5.64 1.01 9.76
CA ASN A 113 -4.83 1.95 10.55
C ASN A 113 -3.43 2.23 9.99
N VAL A 114 -2.97 1.49 8.97
CA VAL A 114 -1.63 1.64 8.37
C VAL A 114 -1.70 2.22 6.97
N SER A 115 -0.97 3.31 6.72
CA SER A 115 -0.79 3.86 5.37
C SER A 115 0.52 3.39 4.76
N MET A 116 0.42 2.51 3.77
CA MET A 116 1.57 1.83 3.15
C MET A 116 2.08 2.54 1.88
N ILE A 117 1.30 3.46 1.29
CA ILE A 117 1.59 4.04 -0.03
C ILE A 117 2.01 5.50 0.08
N HIS A 118 3.24 5.76 -0.33
CA HIS A 118 3.93 7.05 -0.31
C HIS A 118 3.10 8.21 -0.89
N HIS A 119 2.43 8.01 -2.02
CA HIS A 119 1.74 9.08 -2.75
C HIS A 119 0.22 9.11 -2.55
N VAL A 120 -0.34 8.21 -1.73
CA VAL A 120 -1.78 8.13 -1.40
C VAL A 120 -1.94 7.83 0.10
N PRO A 121 -1.59 8.78 0.98
CA PRO A 121 -1.65 8.56 2.42
C PRO A 121 -3.07 8.22 2.92
N GLU A 122 -4.10 8.65 2.18
CA GLU A 122 -5.51 8.39 2.51
C GLU A 122 -5.95 6.95 2.26
N LEU A 123 -5.12 6.13 1.59
CA LEU A 123 -5.33 4.69 1.49
C LEU A 123 -4.70 4.01 2.70
N ILE A 124 -5.56 3.48 3.55
CA ILE A 124 -5.20 2.85 4.80
C ILE A 124 -5.64 1.39 4.75
N VAL A 125 -4.78 0.50 5.24
CA VAL A 125 -5.06 -0.93 5.36
C VAL A 125 -4.98 -1.39 6.81
N SER A 126 -5.53 -2.55 7.11
CA SER A 126 -5.39 -3.14 8.44
C SER A 126 -3.97 -3.63 8.70
N ASP A 127 -3.57 -3.67 9.98
CA ASP A 127 -2.27 -4.21 10.40
C ASP A 127 -2.01 -5.63 9.85
N GLU A 128 -3.03 -6.50 9.85
CA GLU A 128 -2.88 -7.87 9.33
C GLU A 128 -2.56 -7.85 7.82
N LEU A 129 -3.26 -7.01 7.06
CA LEU A 129 -3.03 -6.87 5.62
C LEU A 129 -1.70 -6.19 5.32
N ALA A 130 -1.34 -5.15 6.08
CA ALA A 130 -0.05 -4.48 6.02
C ALA A 130 1.10 -5.47 6.20
N ARG A 131 1.00 -6.37 7.20
CA ARG A 131 2.01 -7.43 7.41
C ARG A 131 2.08 -8.43 6.26
N LYS A 132 0.94 -8.85 5.69
CA LYS A 132 0.91 -9.75 4.53
C LYS A 132 1.59 -9.10 3.31
N ILE A 133 1.27 -7.83 3.03
CA ILE A 133 1.89 -7.06 1.95
C ILE A 133 3.40 -6.92 2.22
N GLY A 134 3.78 -6.47 3.42
CA GLY A 134 5.18 -6.30 3.80
C GLY A 134 6.01 -7.58 3.75
N SER A 135 5.44 -8.73 4.13
CA SER A 135 6.14 -10.03 4.01
C SER A 135 6.40 -10.40 2.55
N ARG A 136 5.42 -10.15 1.67
CA ARG A 136 5.57 -10.42 0.23
C ARG A 136 6.61 -9.49 -0.40
N ASP A 137 6.57 -8.21 -0.07
CA ASP A 137 7.53 -7.23 -0.60
C ASP A 137 8.94 -7.56 -0.13
N ARG A 138 9.10 -8.01 1.12
CA ARG A 138 10.36 -8.58 1.62
C ARG A 138 10.84 -9.78 0.82
N GLU A 139 9.98 -10.76 0.55
CA GLU A 139 10.35 -11.94 -0.24
C GLU A 139 10.80 -11.55 -1.66
N LEU A 140 10.14 -10.57 -2.27
CA LEU A 140 10.52 -10.06 -3.59
C LEU A 140 11.90 -9.39 -3.57
N LEU A 141 12.18 -8.55 -2.56
CA LEU A 141 13.50 -7.93 -2.39
C LEU A 141 14.61 -8.96 -2.18
N LEU A 142 14.39 -9.94 -1.30
CA LEU A 142 15.35 -11.02 -1.05
C LEU A 142 15.60 -11.86 -2.31
N LYS A 143 14.54 -12.18 -3.08
CA LYS A 143 14.66 -12.89 -4.36
C LYS A 143 15.45 -12.07 -5.39
N ALA A 144 15.25 -10.76 -5.40
CA ALA A 144 16.01 -9.83 -6.23
C ALA A 144 17.43 -9.55 -5.69
N ARG A 145 17.77 -10.06 -4.49
CA ARG A 145 19.02 -9.76 -3.75
C ARG A 145 19.21 -8.26 -3.53
N LYS A 146 18.12 -7.56 -3.21
CA LYS A 146 18.12 -6.13 -2.91
C LYS A 146 17.76 -5.85 -1.46
N LEU A 147 18.30 -4.75 -0.96
CA LEU A 147 17.88 -4.10 0.28
C LEU A 147 17.01 -2.87 -0.03
N VAL A 148 16.56 -2.15 1.00
CA VAL A 148 15.89 -0.86 0.86
C VAL A 148 16.88 0.26 1.20
N LEU A 149 16.96 1.28 0.36
CA LEU A 149 17.75 2.48 0.63
C LEU A 149 16.83 3.70 0.71
N LEU A 150 16.82 4.34 1.88
CA LEU A 150 16.09 5.57 2.12
C LEU A 150 17.05 6.75 1.91
N VAL A 151 16.63 7.67 1.06
CA VAL A 151 17.49 8.70 0.49
C VAL A 151 16.92 10.07 0.84
N ASP A 152 17.65 10.85 1.63
CA ASP A 152 17.37 12.27 1.78
C ASP A 152 17.84 13.08 0.56
N LEU A 153 17.30 14.30 0.41
CA LEU A 153 17.60 15.20 -0.70
C LEU A 153 18.59 16.30 -0.32
N ASP A 154 18.17 17.21 0.57
CA ASP A 154 18.88 18.46 0.85
C ASP A 154 20.11 18.21 1.70
N GLN A 155 21.27 18.73 1.28
CA GLN A 155 22.60 18.43 1.86
C GLN A 155 23.04 16.96 1.74
N THR A 156 22.18 16.06 1.25
CA THR A 156 22.51 14.66 0.97
C THR A 156 22.86 14.43 -0.50
N LEU A 157 21.90 14.62 -1.43
CA LEU A 157 22.11 14.46 -2.88
C LEU A 157 22.16 15.79 -3.63
N ILE A 158 21.64 16.86 -3.04
CA ILE A 158 21.52 18.17 -3.66
C ILE A 158 21.77 19.28 -2.63
N HIS A 159 21.95 20.51 -3.10
CA HIS A 159 21.88 21.70 -2.28
C HIS A 159 21.06 22.76 -3.01
N THR A 160 19.99 23.23 -2.35
CA THR A 160 19.07 24.23 -2.90
C THR A 160 19.12 25.53 -2.12
N THR A 161 19.01 26.65 -2.83
CA THR A 161 18.75 27.97 -2.23
C THR A 161 17.66 28.71 -3.01
N ASN A 162 16.91 29.56 -2.32
CA ASN A 162 15.97 30.52 -2.91
C ASN A 162 16.54 31.96 -2.93
N HIS A 163 17.79 32.14 -2.51
CA HIS A 163 18.46 33.43 -2.59
C HIS A 163 18.86 33.71 -4.04
N THR A 164 18.50 34.89 -4.53
CA THR A 164 18.90 35.33 -5.86
C THR A 164 20.38 35.62 -5.90
N PHE A 165 21.10 35.00 -6.83
CA PHE A 165 22.49 35.34 -7.14
C PHE A 165 22.71 35.32 -8.66
N LYS A 166 23.78 35.99 -9.10
CA LYS A 166 24.16 35.99 -10.51
C LYS A 166 24.82 34.66 -10.84
N LEU A 167 24.13 33.84 -11.63
CA LEU A 167 24.73 32.67 -12.25
C LEU A 167 25.71 33.12 -13.33
N GLU A 168 26.95 32.66 -13.23
CA GLU A 168 27.89 32.76 -14.35
C GLU A 168 27.44 31.85 -15.49
N LYS A 169 27.90 32.15 -16.71
CA LYS A 169 27.70 31.26 -17.86
C LYS A 169 28.45 29.94 -17.60
N ASP A 170 27.87 28.82 -18.03
CA ASP A 170 28.41 27.46 -17.85
C ASP A 170 28.48 26.94 -16.41
N THR A 171 27.50 27.31 -15.58
CA THR A 171 27.28 26.66 -14.28
C THR A 171 26.35 25.45 -14.43
N ASP A 172 26.61 24.38 -13.67
CA ASP A 172 25.78 23.17 -13.57
C ASP A 172 24.71 23.30 -12.46
N VAL A 173 24.33 24.53 -12.14
CA VAL A 173 23.26 24.85 -11.20
C VAL A 173 21.94 24.92 -11.95
N LEU A 174 20.95 24.16 -11.47
CA LEU A 174 19.62 24.14 -12.04
C LEU A 174 18.81 25.32 -11.48
N HIS A 175 18.18 26.08 -12.38
CA HIS A 175 17.25 27.15 -12.01
C HIS A 175 15.82 26.75 -12.41
N TYR A 176 14.88 26.86 -11.48
CA TYR A 176 13.47 26.59 -11.72
C TYR A 176 12.59 27.38 -10.77
N LYS A 177 11.29 27.45 -11.09
CA LYS A 177 10.30 28.20 -10.32
C LYS A 177 9.22 27.27 -9.78
N LEU A 178 8.92 27.37 -8.49
CA LEU A 178 7.80 26.69 -7.84
C LEU A 178 6.94 27.71 -7.11
N LYS A 179 5.61 27.69 -7.36
CA LYS A 179 4.65 28.62 -6.76
C LYS A 179 5.10 30.10 -6.82
N GLY A 180 5.73 30.50 -7.94
CA GLY A 180 6.23 31.87 -8.12
C GLY A 180 7.61 32.17 -7.53
N THR A 181 8.16 31.28 -6.69
CA THR A 181 9.48 31.45 -6.05
C THR A 181 10.58 30.80 -6.90
N ASP A 182 11.68 31.51 -7.09
CA ASP A 182 12.87 31.02 -7.80
C ASP A 182 13.72 30.14 -6.87
N PHE A 183 14.15 28.99 -7.39
CA PHE A 183 15.01 28.03 -6.72
C PHE A 183 16.24 27.74 -7.58
N TYR A 184 17.38 27.63 -6.91
CA TYR A 184 18.68 27.30 -7.50
C TYR A 184 19.20 26.05 -6.82
N THR A 185 19.36 24.97 -7.57
CA THR A 185 19.77 23.68 -7.03
C THR A 185 21.02 23.18 -7.71
N LYS A 186 22.04 22.89 -6.90
CA LYS A 186 23.23 22.16 -7.33
C LYS A 186 23.03 20.68 -6.99
N ILE A 187 23.19 19.81 -7.98
CA ILE A 187 23.23 18.36 -7.74
C ILE A 187 24.63 17.99 -7.26
N ARG A 188 24.71 17.17 -6.22
CA ARG A 188 25.99 16.69 -5.68
C ARG A 188 26.76 15.96 -6.78
N PRO A 189 28.06 16.23 -6.95
CA PRO A 189 28.87 15.53 -7.94
C PRO A 189 28.70 14.00 -7.83
N HIS A 190 28.58 13.33 -8.96
CA HIS A 190 28.35 11.89 -9.07
C HIS A 190 27.02 11.35 -8.51
N ALA A 191 26.07 12.18 -8.05
CA ALA A 191 24.79 11.70 -7.50
C ALA A 191 24.03 10.79 -8.48
N ARG A 192 23.96 11.14 -9.77
CA ARG A 192 23.29 10.30 -10.78
C ARG A 192 23.99 8.96 -10.98
N GLU A 193 25.32 8.95 -10.95
CA GLU A 193 26.08 7.71 -11.06
C GLU A 193 25.93 6.84 -9.81
N PHE A 194 25.91 7.46 -8.63
CA PHE A 194 25.58 6.80 -7.37
C PHE A 194 24.22 6.10 -7.46
N LEU A 195 23.15 6.82 -7.84
CA LEU A 195 21.80 6.25 -7.98
C LEU A 195 21.77 5.08 -8.96
N ARG A 196 22.43 5.21 -10.12
CA ARG A 196 22.55 4.13 -11.11
C ARG A 196 23.20 2.87 -10.54
N ARG A 197 24.28 3.02 -9.76
CA ARG A 197 24.98 1.89 -9.13
C ARG A 197 24.15 1.28 -8.00
N MET A 198 23.51 2.11 -7.18
CA MET A 198 22.68 1.66 -6.06
C MET A 198 21.41 0.94 -6.54
N ALA A 199 20.83 1.31 -7.69
CA ALA A 199 19.63 0.66 -8.23
C ALA A 199 19.77 -0.85 -8.46
N GLY A 200 20.99 -1.36 -8.64
CA GLY A 200 21.25 -2.80 -8.75
C GLY A 200 21.18 -3.54 -7.41
N LEU A 201 21.41 -2.84 -6.30
CA LEU A 201 21.55 -3.40 -4.94
C LEU A 201 20.40 -3.01 -4.01
N TYR A 202 19.72 -1.91 -4.32
CA TYR A 202 18.71 -1.32 -3.46
C TYR A 202 17.44 -0.97 -4.24
N GLU A 203 16.30 -1.17 -3.61
CA GLU A 203 15.08 -0.42 -3.92
C GLU A 203 15.14 0.93 -3.19
N MET A 204 15.15 2.02 -3.95
CA MET A 204 15.39 3.36 -3.39
C MET A 204 14.08 4.12 -3.19
N HIS A 205 14.01 4.84 -2.07
CA HIS A 205 12.90 5.71 -1.69
C HIS A 205 13.44 7.08 -1.31
N ILE A 206 12.79 8.15 -1.77
CA ILE A 206 13.10 9.50 -1.30
C ILE A 206 12.32 9.76 -0.01
N ILE A 207 12.99 10.28 1.02
CA ILE A 207 12.35 10.77 2.24
C ILE A 207 12.95 12.13 2.60
N SER A 208 12.18 13.19 2.38
CA SER A 208 12.64 14.58 2.51
C SER A 208 11.67 15.42 3.36
N TYR A 209 12.22 16.42 4.06
CA TYR A 209 11.43 17.48 4.71
C TYR A 209 11.02 18.62 3.76
N GLY A 210 11.34 18.50 2.46
CA GLY A 210 10.83 19.40 1.44
C GLY A 210 9.32 19.21 1.20
N GLU A 211 8.65 20.26 0.71
CA GLU A 211 7.26 20.16 0.26
C GLU A 211 7.09 19.18 -0.90
N ARG A 212 5.89 18.63 -1.06
CA ARG A 212 5.60 17.64 -2.11
C ARG A 212 6.04 18.08 -3.50
N GLN A 213 5.63 19.28 -3.92
CA GLN A 213 5.97 19.81 -5.25
C GLN A 213 7.49 19.96 -5.43
N TYR A 214 8.21 20.33 -4.37
CA TYR A 214 9.66 20.45 -4.38
C TYR A 214 10.33 19.08 -4.52
N ALA A 215 9.97 18.12 -3.66
CA ALA A 215 10.57 16.79 -3.67
C ALA A 215 10.35 16.08 -5.02
N HIS A 216 9.13 16.19 -5.58
CA HIS A 216 8.85 15.66 -6.91
C HIS A 216 9.65 16.36 -8.01
N ARG A 217 9.82 17.68 -7.94
CA ARG A 217 10.61 18.42 -8.93
C ARG A 217 12.08 18.04 -8.91
N ILE A 218 12.66 17.86 -7.71
CA ILE A 218 14.02 17.37 -7.56
C ILE A 218 14.16 15.94 -8.07
N ALA A 219 13.20 15.07 -7.76
CA ALA A 219 13.19 13.70 -8.27
C ALA A 219 13.18 13.66 -9.80
N GLU A 220 12.44 14.55 -10.48
CA GLU A 220 12.48 14.67 -11.95
C GLU A 220 13.86 15.04 -12.49
N PHE A 221 14.65 15.84 -11.76
CA PHE A 221 16.01 16.17 -12.18
C PHE A 221 17.02 15.03 -11.94
N LEU A 222 16.79 14.23 -10.90
CA LEU A 222 17.66 13.09 -10.53
C LEU A 222 17.32 11.82 -11.32
N ASP A 223 16.04 11.58 -11.58
CA ASP A 223 15.47 10.38 -12.19
C ASP A 223 14.39 10.75 -13.23
N PRO A 224 14.76 11.34 -14.38
CA PRO A 224 13.80 11.79 -15.39
C PRO A 224 12.93 10.67 -15.96
N GLU A 225 13.49 9.46 -16.06
CA GLU A 225 12.82 8.26 -16.57
C GLU A 225 12.02 7.50 -15.50
N LYS A 226 12.11 7.94 -14.23
CA LYS A 226 11.40 7.35 -13.08
C LYS A 226 11.76 5.88 -12.82
N ILE A 227 12.98 5.48 -13.16
CA ILE A 227 13.47 4.09 -13.03
C ILE A 227 14.04 3.79 -11.64
N TYR A 228 14.45 4.81 -10.89
CA TYR A 228 15.11 4.68 -9.59
C TYR A 228 14.13 4.82 -8.43
N PHE A 229 13.26 5.82 -8.46
CA PHE A 229 12.32 6.11 -7.36
C PHE A 229 10.87 5.85 -7.75
N GLY A 230 10.50 6.04 -9.03
CA GLY A 230 9.11 5.88 -9.47
C GLY A 230 8.16 6.79 -8.68
N HIS A 231 7.29 6.17 -7.88
CA HIS A 231 6.34 6.85 -6.98
C HIS A 231 6.72 6.77 -5.49
N ARG A 232 7.92 6.27 -5.16
CA ARG A 232 8.44 6.09 -3.79
C ARG A 232 9.07 7.39 -3.28
N ILE A 233 8.25 8.43 -3.16
CA ILE A 233 8.68 9.76 -2.72
C ILE A 233 7.82 10.16 -1.54
N LEU A 234 8.47 10.35 -0.40
CA LEU A 234 7.89 10.82 0.85
C LEU A 234 8.38 12.24 1.10
N SER A 235 7.46 13.19 1.06
CA SER A 235 7.74 14.60 1.36
C SER A 235 7.24 14.97 2.75
N ARG A 236 7.49 16.20 3.17
CA ARG A 236 6.97 16.75 4.44
C ARG A 236 5.47 16.56 4.59
N ASP A 237 4.73 16.62 3.49
CA ASP A 237 3.27 16.58 3.48
C ASP A 237 2.73 15.16 3.81
N GLU A 238 3.57 14.12 3.67
CA GLU A 238 3.23 12.72 3.98
C GLU A 238 3.96 12.15 5.21
N LEU A 239 4.81 12.95 5.87
CA LEU A 239 5.45 12.55 7.13
C LEU A 239 4.46 12.60 8.29
N PHE A 240 4.37 11.51 9.06
CA PHE A 240 3.50 11.47 10.25
C PHE A 240 4.01 12.34 11.39
N CYS A 241 5.30 12.65 11.39
CA CYS A 241 5.93 13.47 12.41
C CYS A 241 6.85 14.51 11.77
N ALA A 242 6.65 15.76 12.15
CA ALA A 242 7.51 16.86 11.70
C ALA A 242 8.94 16.78 12.25
N MET A 243 9.17 16.02 13.33
CA MET A 243 10.45 15.96 14.04
C MET A 243 11.29 14.72 13.67
N TYR A 244 10.63 13.59 13.38
CA TYR A 244 11.33 12.32 13.18
C TYR A 244 10.79 11.56 11.96
N LYS A 245 11.68 11.15 11.05
CA LYS A 245 11.34 10.34 9.87
C LYS A 245 11.03 8.89 10.24
N THR A 246 11.48 8.42 11.41
CA THR A 246 11.36 7.03 11.88
C THR A 246 9.92 6.51 12.00
N ARG A 247 8.94 7.38 12.26
CA ARG A 247 7.53 6.95 12.39
C ARG A 247 6.95 6.41 11.09
N ASN A 248 7.38 6.94 9.95
CA ASN A 248 6.95 6.43 8.65
C ASN A 248 7.51 5.02 8.38
N MET A 249 8.59 4.61 9.05
CA MET A 249 9.25 3.32 8.78
C MET A 249 8.39 2.13 9.16
N GLN A 250 7.71 2.21 10.31
CA GLN A 250 6.83 1.13 10.76
C GLN A 250 5.65 0.94 9.80
N ALA A 251 5.14 2.02 9.22
CA ALA A 251 4.06 1.96 8.26
C ALA A 251 4.52 1.53 6.86
N LEU A 252 5.70 1.95 6.40
CA LEU A 252 6.22 1.58 5.09
C LEU A 252 6.77 0.16 5.04
N PHE A 253 7.39 -0.28 6.14
CA PHE A 253 8.10 -1.55 6.24
C PHE A 253 7.67 -2.33 7.48
N PRO A 254 6.39 -2.76 7.57
CA PRO A 254 5.82 -3.41 8.75
C PRO A 254 6.46 -4.77 9.09
N CYS A 255 7.38 -5.27 8.27
CA CYS A 255 8.03 -6.58 8.42
C CYS A 255 9.55 -6.56 8.17
N GLY A 256 10.18 -5.40 8.01
CA GLY A 256 11.48 -5.31 7.31
C GLY A 256 12.43 -4.19 7.74
N ASP A 257 12.45 -3.80 9.01
CA ASP A 257 13.42 -2.83 9.55
C ASP A 257 14.89 -3.21 9.29
N HIS A 258 15.24 -4.49 9.45
CA HIS A 258 16.58 -5.04 9.26
C HIS A 258 17.11 -5.04 7.81
N MET A 259 16.28 -4.68 6.82
CA MET A 259 16.70 -4.59 5.42
C MET A 259 16.88 -3.15 4.95
N ILE A 260 16.70 -2.18 5.85
CA ILE A 260 16.72 -0.76 5.53
C ILE A 260 18.11 -0.21 5.80
N VAL A 261 18.61 0.58 4.85
CA VAL A 261 19.75 1.47 5.02
C VAL A 261 19.28 2.89 4.75
N MET A 262 19.77 3.85 5.53
CA MET A 262 19.42 5.27 5.39
C MET A 262 20.67 6.08 5.03
N ILE A 263 20.52 7.06 4.13
CA ILE A 263 21.52 8.10 3.90
C ILE A 263 20.88 9.48 4.12
N ASP A 264 21.45 10.24 5.05
CA ASP A 264 20.93 11.54 5.48
C ASP A 264 22.03 12.30 6.22
N ASP A 265 22.16 13.60 5.98
CA ASP A 265 23.15 14.43 6.65
C ASP A 265 22.82 14.65 8.14
N ARG A 266 21.56 14.45 8.52
CA ARG A 266 21.02 14.70 9.86
C ARG A 266 20.73 13.41 10.62
N PRO A 267 21.52 13.04 11.65
CA PRO A 267 21.24 11.86 12.45
C PRO A 267 20.11 12.04 13.46
N ASP A 268 19.83 13.28 13.87
CA ASP A 268 18.79 13.61 14.84
C ASP A 268 17.38 13.25 14.34
N VAL A 269 17.11 13.47 13.05
CA VAL A 269 15.79 13.18 12.44
C VAL A 269 15.51 11.68 12.31
N TRP A 270 16.57 10.87 12.41
CA TRP A 270 16.52 9.41 12.44
C TRP A 270 16.70 8.82 13.85
N GLN A 271 16.69 9.66 14.89
CA GLN A 271 16.96 9.26 16.27
C GLN A 271 18.25 8.44 16.42
N TYR A 272 19.29 8.80 15.66
CA TYR A 272 20.61 8.16 15.68
C TYR A 272 20.55 6.64 15.43
N SER A 273 19.69 6.20 14.50
CA SER A 273 19.57 4.79 14.12
C SER A 273 20.90 4.22 13.61
N ASP A 274 21.24 3.00 14.03
CA ASP A 274 22.43 2.27 13.57
C ASP A 274 22.43 1.97 12.05
N ALA A 275 21.26 1.98 11.42
CA ALA A 275 21.10 1.76 9.99
C ALA A 275 21.34 3.04 9.16
N LEU A 276 21.61 4.18 9.82
CA LEU A 276 21.94 5.43 9.16
C LEU A 276 23.43 5.50 8.81
N ILE A 277 23.69 5.90 7.57
CA ILE A 277 24.99 6.32 7.08
C ILE A 277 24.92 7.84 6.88
N GLN A 278 25.61 8.57 7.76
CA GLN A 278 25.72 10.04 7.69
C GLN A 278 26.72 10.49 6.63
#